data_AF-A0A8H5K3R3-F1
#
_entry.id   AF-A0A8H5K3R3-F1
#
_cell.length_a   1.000
_cell.length_b   1.000
_cell.length_c   1.000
_cell.angle_alpha   90.00
_cell.angle_beta   90.00
_cell.angle_gamma   90.00
#
_symmetry.space_group_name_H-M   'P 1'
#
loop_
_entity.id
_entity.type
_entity.pdbx_description
1 polymer ?
#
loop_
_entity_poly.entity_id
_entity_poly.type
_entity_poly.pdbx_seq_one_letter_code
_entity_poly.pdbx_strand_id
1 'polypeptide(L)'
;MFCSARDKGAHNAPTYPSKATGKIFTIDAANSSGASVDYVGNASELSYTFPGDKVEVDSGLSRRTPPEIVDGLSVATALTAGLAALILYCIHVRIILAKDSEKQRARDTYRKVKQHDGMVKAFDAIETTKESNHMFLKVWEVFGKRVEQKDHKPQEERLQLVADVGARLCVKIY
;
A
#
# COMPACT_ATOMS: atom_id res chain seq x y z
N MET A 1 1.09 3.88 -11.77
CA MET A 1 2.55 3.70 -11.76
C MET A 1 3.07 4.25 -10.44
N PHE A 2 4.04 3.59 -9.82
CA PHE A 2 4.67 4.02 -8.57
C PHE A 2 6.11 4.41 -8.87
N CYS A 3 6.61 5.48 -8.24
CA CYS A 3 8.01 5.85 -8.29
C CYS A 3 8.47 6.46 -6.97
N SER A 4 9.76 6.34 -6.70
CA SER A 4 10.42 7.00 -5.59
C SER A 4 10.35 8.52 -5.74
N ALA A 5 10.22 9.21 -4.61
CA ALA A 5 10.59 10.62 -4.51
C ALA A 5 12.11 10.79 -4.70
N ARG A 6 12.62 12.01 -4.55
CA ARG A 6 14.02 12.34 -4.83
C ARG A 6 14.85 12.35 -3.54
N ASP A 7 15.95 11.59 -3.50
CA ASP A 7 16.85 11.51 -2.33
C ASP A 7 17.74 12.75 -2.10
N LYS A 8 17.40 13.94 -2.62
CA LYS A 8 18.35 15.09 -2.67
C LYS A 8 17.82 16.39 -2.08
N GLY A 9 17.45 16.37 -0.80
CA GLY A 9 17.29 17.56 0.04
C GLY A 9 16.39 18.68 -0.53
N ALA A 10 16.56 19.91 -0.02
CA ALA A 10 15.64 21.04 -0.20
C ALA A 10 15.48 21.61 -1.63
N HIS A 11 15.99 20.95 -2.68
CA HIS A 11 15.82 21.39 -4.07
C HIS A 11 14.54 20.80 -4.71
N ASN A 12 13.50 21.63 -4.74
CA ASN A 12 12.09 21.28 -4.95
C ASN A 12 11.62 21.13 -6.41
N ALA A 13 12.49 20.68 -7.33
CA ALA A 13 12.06 20.50 -8.72
C ALA A 13 11.56 19.06 -8.96
N PRO A 14 10.30 18.86 -9.40
CA PRO A 14 9.80 17.52 -9.73
C PRO A 14 10.66 16.86 -10.81
N THR A 15 10.99 15.59 -10.61
CA THR A 15 11.83 14.80 -11.53
C THR A 15 11.01 13.80 -12.32
N TYR A 16 11.53 13.30 -13.43
CA TYR A 16 10.92 12.13 -14.07
C TYR A 16 11.15 10.88 -13.20
N PRO A 17 10.18 9.95 -13.12
CA PRO A 17 8.91 9.97 -13.87
C PRO A 17 7.79 10.79 -13.22
N SER A 18 7.87 11.21 -11.95
CA SER A 18 6.76 11.92 -11.26
C SER A 18 6.28 13.18 -12.00
N LYS A 19 7.18 13.91 -12.67
CA LYS A 19 6.86 15.08 -13.50
C LYS A 19 6.03 14.77 -14.76
N ALA A 20 5.99 13.53 -15.22
CA ALA A 20 5.38 13.18 -16.51
C ALA A 20 3.86 13.38 -16.52
N THR A 21 3.18 13.13 -15.40
CA THR A 21 1.73 13.27 -15.26
C THR A 21 1.32 13.28 -13.79
N GLY A 22 0.21 13.93 -13.44
CA GLY A 22 -0.37 13.92 -12.09
C GLY A 22 -1.00 12.60 -11.66
N LYS A 23 -0.81 11.52 -12.42
CA LYS A 23 -1.35 10.17 -12.16
C LYS A 23 -0.27 9.14 -11.83
N ILE A 24 0.87 9.61 -11.31
CA ILE A 24 1.95 8.78 -10.82
C ILE A 24 2.01 8.92 -9.30
N PHE A 25 2.04 7.80 -8.61
CA PHE A 25 2.23 7.77 -7.16
C PHE A 25 3.70 8.03 -6.86
N THR A 26 3.99 9.18 -6.26
CA THR A 26 5.34 9.55 -5.80
C THR A 26 5.45 9.18 -4.33
N ILE A 27 6.32 8.22 -4.02
CA ILE A 27 6.41 7.58 -2.70
C ILE A 27 7.64 8.07 -1.96
N ASP A 28 7.41 8.50 -0.73
CA ASP A 28 8.47 8.88 0.20
C ASP A 28 8.70 7.80 1.27
N ALA A 29 9.86 7.84 1.92
CA ALA A 29 10.19 6.93 3.01
C ALA A 29 9.79 7.53 4.36
N ALA A 30 9.32 6.67 5.25
CA ALA A 30 9.08 6.98 6.64
C ALA A 30 9.90 6.06 7.54
N ASN A 31 10.25 6.57 8.72
CA ASN A 31 10.84 5.80 9.78
C ASN A 31 9.78 5.01 10.57
N SER A 32 10.23 4.26 11.58
CA SER A 32 9.38 3.41 12.41
C SER A 32 8.28 4.17 13.18
N SER A 33 8.44 5.47 13.41
CA SER A 33 7.40 6.33 14.00
C SER A 33 6.36 6.83 13.00
N GLY A 34 6.55 6.53 11.70
CA GLY A 34 5.73 7.05 10.61
C GLY A 34 6.06 8.50 10.22
N ALA A 35 7.02 9.14 10.90
CA ALA A 35 7.56 10.42 10.48
C ALA A 35 8.36 10.24 9.18
N SER A 36 8.24 11.21 8.28
CA SER A 36 9.08 11.17 7.08
C SER A 36 10.56 11.30 7.49
N VAL A 37 11.43 10.57 6.81
CA VAL A 37 12.88 10.78 6.96
C VAL A 37 13.24 12.11 6.31
N ASP A 38 14.28 12.80 6.82
CA ASP A 38 14.68 14.19 6.47
C ASP A 38 15.02 14.46 4.97
N TYR A 39 14.66 13.56 4.05
CA TYR A 39 14.81 13.62 2.61
C TYR A 39 13.72 14.41 1.87
N VAL A 40 12.78 15.02 2.59
CA VAL A 40 11.52 15.53 2.02
C VAL A 40 11.74 16.78 1.17
N GLY A 41 11.67 16.60 -0.15
CA GLY A 41 11.27 17.69 -1.07
C GLY A 41 9.80 18.07 -0.86
N ASN A 42 9.34 19.16 -1.48
CA ASN A 42 7.98 19.72 -1.31
C ASN A 42 6.85 18.68 -1.08
N ALA A 43 6.33 18.62 0.14
CA ALA A 43 5.31 17.64 0.57
C ALA A 43 4.02 17.67 -0.26
N SER A 44 3.74 18.77 -0.99
CA SER A 44 2.59 18.85 -1.89
C SER A 44 2.70 17.98 -3.14
N GLU A 45 3.88 17.45 -3.45
CA GLU A 45 4.13 16.60 -4.63
C GLU A 45 4.14 15.10 -4.31
N LEU A 46 4.05 14.75 -3.03
CA LEU A 46 4.09 13.38 -2.55
C LEU A 46 2.68 12.79 -2.48
N SER A 47 2.57 11.50 -2.79
CA SER A 47 1.30 10.79 -2.70
C SER A 47 1.13 10.11 -1.34
N TYR A 48 2.12 9.33 -0.91
CA TYR A 48 2.10 8.56 0.33
C TYR A 48 3.52 8.37 0.87
N THR A 49 3.63 8.04 2.16
CA THR A 49 4.88 7.62 2.79
C THR A 49 4.77 6.17 3.26
N PHE A 50 5.85 5.41 3.11
CA PHE A 50 5.92 4.00 3.50
C PHE A 50 7.23 3.70 4.23
N PRO A 51 7.30 2.61 5.01
CA PRO A 51 8.55 2.21 5.66
C PRO A 51 9.70 2.16 4.65
N GLY A 52 10.76 2.91 4.92
CA GLY A 52 11.96 2.96 4.08
C GLY A 52 13.23 3.30 4.86
N ASP A 53 13.15 3.35 6.19
CA ASP A 53 14.29 3.46 7.10
C ASP A 53 14.38 2.18 7.93
N LYS A 54 15.56 1.57 7.88
CA LYS A 54 15.99 0.33 8.52
C LYS A 54 15.03 -0.81 8.28
N VAL A 55 14.69 -1.04 7.01
CA VAL A 55 13.80 -2.13 6.63
C VAL A 55 14.60 -3.41 6.56
N GLU A 56 14.20 -4.40 7.36
CA GLU A 56 14.77 -5.74 7.32
C GLU A 56 14.25 -6.49 6.10
N VAL A 57 15.17 -6.98 5.27
CA VAL A 57 14.88 -7.81 4.10
C VAL A 57 15.57 -9.16 4.28
N ASP A 58 14.83 -10.22 4.01
CA ASP A 58 15.38 -11.58 3.99
C ASP A 58 16.33 -11.69 2.78
N SER A 59 17.64 -11.74 3.06
CA SER A 59 18.72 -11.79 2.07
C SER A 59 18.93 -13.17 1.45
N GLY A 60 18.13 -14.16 1.85
CA GLY A 60 17.88 -15.38 1.08
C GLY A 60 19.10 -16.22 0.71
N LEU A 61 19.36 -17.26 1.50
CA LEU A 61 19.96 -18.56 1.09
C LEU A 61 19.80 -19.62 2.21
N SER A 62 19.62 -19.20 3.47
CA SER A 62 19.37 -20.07 4.63
C SER A 62 18.72 -19.27 5.76
N ARG A 63 17.90 -19.90 6.63
CA ARG A 63 17.35 -19.28 7.86
C ARG A 63 18.43 -18.75 8.84
N ARG A 64 19.71 -19.02 8.57
CA ARG A 64 20.86 -18.58 9.35
C ARG A 64 21.52 -17.32 8.80
N THR A 65 21.16 -16.86 7.61
CA THR A 65 21.68 -15.60 7.09
C THR A 65 20.99 -14.46 7.85
N PRO A 66 21.76 -13.55 8.50
CA PRO A 66 21.15 -12.41 9.16
C PRO A 66 20.40 -11.55 8.13
N PRO A 67 19.25 -10.97 8.50
CA PRO A 67 18.50 -10.09 7.62
C PRO A 67 19.37 -8.90 7.21
N GLU A 68 19.25 -8.50 5.96
CA GLU A 68 19.90 -7.30 5.45
C GLU A 68 19.04 -6.09 5.80
N ILE A 69 19.66 -5.04 6.33
CA ILE A 69 18.97 -3.78 6.62
C ILE A 69 19.18 -2.87 5.42
N VAL A 70 18.09 -2.48 4.78
CA VAL A 70 18.10 -1.58 3.63
C VAL A 70 17.32 -0.31 3.92
N ASP A 71 17.82 0.79 3.36
CA ASP A 71 17.25 2.12 3.47
C ASP A 71 16.95 2.68 2.08
N GLY A 72 15.91 3.52 2.01
CA GLY A 72 15.67 4.41 0.88
C GLY A 72 14.27 4.35 0.29
N LEU A 73 13.99 5.35 -0.53
CA LEU A 73 12.72 5.58 -1.20
C LEU A 73 12.33 4.43 -2.15
N SER A 74 13.33 3.70 -2.67
CA SER A 74 13.13 2.50 -3.48
C SER A 74 12.45 1.37 -2.69
N VAL A 75 12.80 1.20 -1.43
CA VAL A 75 12.19 0.19 -0.54
C VAL A 75 10.74 0.56 -0.26
N ALA A 76 10.49 1.81 0.10
CA ALA A 76 9.15 2.36 0.31
C ALA A 76 8.27 2.20 -0.95
N THR A 77 8.82 2.46 -2.14
CA THR A 77 8.14 2.29 -3.43
C THR A 77 7.79 0.82 -3.69
N ALA A 78 8.72 -0.10 -3.44
CA ALA A 78 8.49 -1.54 -3.62
C ALA A 78 7.39 -2.05 -2.66
N LEU A 79 7.41 -1.64 -1.40
CA LEU A 79 6.37 -1.97 -0.42
C LEU A 79 5.01 -1.40 -0.83
N THR A 80 4.97 -0.18 -1.35
CA THR A 80 3.73 0.42 -1.86
C THR A 80 3.16 -0.38 -3.04
N ALA A 81 4.02 -0.75 -3.99
CA ALA A 81 3.61 -1.58 -5.13
C ALA A 81 3.12 -2.96 -4.68
N GLY A 82 3.78 -3.57 -3.69
CA GLY A 82 3.36 -4.81 -3.05
C GLY A 82 2.00 -4.70 -2.39
N LEU A 83 1.74 -3.61 -1.65
CA LEU A 83 0.43 -3.35 -1.06
C LEU A 83 -0.64 -3.19 -2.15
N ALA A 84 -0.38 -2.39 -3.20
CA ALA A 84 -1.32 -2.22 -4.31
C ALA A 84 -1.69 -3.57 -4.97
N ALA A 85 -0.69 -4.44 -5.18
CA ALA A 85 -0.91 -5.79 -5.69
C ALA A 85 -1.76 -6.63 -4.73
N LEU A 86 -1.51 -6.55 -3.42
CA LEU A 86 -2.27 -7.26 -2.39
C LEU A 86 -3.74 -6.79 -2.35
N ILE A 87 -4.00 -5.49 -2.46
CA ILE A 87 -5.37 -4.94 -2.56
C ILE A 87 -6.10 -5.55 -3.76
N LEU A 88 -5.46 -5.54 -4.94
CA LEU A 88 -6.03 -6.14 -6.15
C LEU A 88 -6.31 -7.63 -5.96
N TYR A 89 -5.41 -8.36 -5.30
CA TYR A 89 -5.60 -9.78 -4.98
C TYR A 89 -6.79 -10.01 -4.04
N CYS A 90 -6.94 -9.22 -2.98
CA CYS A 90 -8.11 -9.32 -2.07
C CYS A 90 -9.43 -9.13 -2.83
N ILE A 91 -9.48 -8.19 -3.77
CA ILE A 91 -10.66 -7.97 -4.63
C ILE A 91 -10.88 -9.14 -5.58
N HIS A 92 -9.80 -9.74 -6.10
CA HIS A 92 -9.90 -10.91 -6.97
C HIS A 92 -10.50 -12.11 -6.22
N VAL A 93 -10.05 -12.38 -4.99
CA VAL A 93 -10.65 -13.42 -4.13
C VAL A 93 -12.13 -13.13 -3.88
N ARG A 94 -12.50 -11.87 -3.62
CA ARG A 94 -13.91 -11.46 -3.51
C ARG A 94 -14.72 -11.80 -4.77
N ILE A 95 -14.18 -11.59 -5.97
CA ILE A 95 -14.87 -11.93 -7.23
C ILE A 95 -15.09 -13.44 -7.35
N ILE A 96 -14.13 -14.25 -6.91
CA ILE A 96 -14.22 -15.72 -6.95
C ILE A 96 -15.32 -16.22 -6.01
N LEU A 97 -15.42 -15.64 -4.81
CA LEU A 97 -16.39 -16.05 -3.78
C LEU A 97 -17.78 -15.40 -3.94
N ALA A 98 -17.90 -14.34 -4.73
CA ALA A 98 -19.16 -13.62 -4.90
C ALA A 98 -20.23 -14.46 -5.62
N LYS A 99 -21.47 -14.33 -5.14
CA LYS A 99 -22.67 -14.82 -5.85
C LYS A 99 -22.86 -14.07 -7.17
N ASP A 100 -23.56 -14.67 -8.14
CA ASP A 100 -23.71 -14.10 -9.48
C ASP A 100 -24.28 -12.67 -9.49
N SER A 101 -25.19 -12.35 -8.57
CA SER A 101 -25.76 -11.01 -8.41
C SER A 101 -24.74 -9.94 -8.00
N GLU A 102 -23.67 -10.30 -7.30
CA GLU A 102 -22.64 -9.37 -6.79
C GLU A 102 -21.34 -9.41 -7.60
N LYS A 103 -21.15 -10.47 -8.38
CA LYS A 103 -19.93 -10.73 -9.15
C LYS A 103 -19.63 -9.64 -10.16
N GLN A 104 -20.65 -9.13 -10.85
CA GLN A 104 -20.48 -8.05 -11.81
C GLN A 104 -20.02 -6.75 -11.13
N ARG A 105 -20.65 -6.40 -10.01
CA ARG A 105 -20.27 -5.23 -9.20
C ARG A 105 -18.82 -5.34 -8.71
N ALA A 106 -18.39 -6.52 -8.24
CA ALA A 106 -17.02 -6.77 -7.81
C ALA A 106 -16.01 -6.63 -8.97
N ARG A 107 -16.36 -7.09 -10.18
CA ARG A 107 -15.55 -6.91 -11.40
C ARG A 107 -15.44 -5.44 -11.82
N ASP A 108 -16.52 -4.68 -11.70
CA ASP A 108 -16.52 -3.24 -11.99
C ASP A 108 -15.63 -2.48 -10.99
N THR A 109 -15.75 -2.80 -9.70
CA THR A 109 -14.85 -2.28 -8.66
C THR A 109 -13.39 -2.62 -8.97
N TYR A 110 -13.07 -3.87 -9.34
CA TYR A 110 -11.71 -4.26 -9.72
C TYR A 110 -11.16 -3.45 -10.90
N ARG A 111 -11.98 -3.19 -11.93
CA ARG A 111 -11.59 -2.34 -13.06
C ARG A 111 -11.32 -0.90 -12.63
N LYS A 112 -12.12 -0.35 -11.72
CA LYS A 112 -11.92 1.00 -11.16
C LYS A 112 -10.63 1.08 -10.32
N VAL A 113 -10.36 0.11 -9.45
CA VAL A 113 -9.17 0.10 -8.55
C VAL A 113 -7.86 0.06 -9.32
N LYS A 114 -7.84 -0.60 -10.49
CA LYS A 114 -6.65 -0.60 -11.36
C LYS A 114 -6.28 0.78 -11.92
N GLN A 115 -7.22 1.72 -11.92
CA GLN A 115 -6.97 3.10 -12.32
C GLN A 115 -6.38 3.89 -11.15
N HIS A 116 -5.59 4.91 -11.46
CA HIS A 116 -4.95 5.78 -10.47
C HIS A 116 -5.92 6.24 -9.37
N ASP A 117 -7.03 6.90 -9.76
CA ASP A 117 -7.98 7.48 -8.80
C ASP A 117 -8.70 6.41 -7.98
N GLY A 118 -8.88 5.21 -8.54
CA GLY A 118 -9.45 4.07 -7.81
C GLY A 118 -8.49 3.52 -6.77
N MET A 119 -7.19 3.45 -7.09
CA MET A 119 -6.16 3.04 -6.12
C MET A 119 -5.96 4.10 -5.03
N VAL A 120 -6.00 5.40 -5.36
CA VAL A 120 -6.03 6.49 -4.36
C VAL A 120 -7.15 6.26 -3.36
N LYS A 121 -8.39 6.06 -3.84
CA LYS A 121 -9.55 5.78 -2.97
C LYS A 121 -9.39 4.53 -2.11
N ALA A 122 -8.68 3.52 -2.61
CA ALA A 122 -8.42 2.28 -1.87
C ALA A 122 -7.37 2.50 -0.77
N PHE A 123 -6.31 3.26 -1.05
CA PHE A 123 -5.34 3.69 -0.05
C PHE A 123 -5.96 4.61 1.00
N ASP A 124 -6.79 5.57 0.61
CA ASP A 124 -7.55 6.45 1.52
C ASP A 124 -8.58 5.71 2.40
N ALA A 125 -8.87 4.44 2.09
CA ALA A 125 -9.69 3.58 2.95
C ALA A 125 -8.88 2.96 4.10
N ILE A 126 -7.55 3.02 4.02
CA ILE A 126 -6.62 2.66 5.08
C ILE A 126 -6.37 3.92 5.91
N GLU A 127 -6.48 3.80 7.23
CA GLU A 127 -6.27 4.95 8.12
C GLU A 127 -4.83 5.48 8.02
N THR A 128 -4.67 6.79 8.10
CA THR A 128 -3.36 7.46 8.03
C THR A 128 -2.99 8.12 9.35
N THR A 129 -1.68 8.35 9.58
CA THR A 129 -1.17 9.03 10.78
C THR A 129 -1.22 10.55 10.63
N LYS A 130 -1.46 11.30 11.71
CA LYS A 130 -1.35 12.76 11.69
C LYS A 130 0.10 13.21 11.63
N GLU A 131 0.97 12.42 12.22
CA GLU A 131 2.42 12.60 12.34
C GLU A 131 3.12 12.62 10.96
N SER A 132 2.48 12.02 9.95
CA SER A 132 2.94 12.02 8.55
C SER A 132 2.16 12.99 7.65
N ASN A 133 1.40 13.93 8.22
CA ASN A 133 0.42 14.74 7.48
C ASN A 133 -0.57 13.89 6.67
N HIS A 134 -1.05 12.79 7.25
CA HIS A 134 -1.98 11.85 6.62
C HIS A 134 -1.42 11.06 5.42
N MET A 135 -0.10 10.91 5.33
CA MET A 135 0.54 10.22 4.21
C MET A 135 0.98 8.78 4.50
N PHE A 136 1.21 8.45 5.77
CA PHE A 136 1.64 7.11 6.19
C PHE A 136 0.43 6.23 6.45
N LEU A 137 0.37 5.09 5.76
CA LEU A 137 -0.76 4.16 5.81
C LEU A 137 -0.58 3.12 6.94
N LYS A 138 -1.51 3.11 7.90
CA LYS A 138 -1.56 2.13 9.00
C LYS A 138 -2.17 0.81 8.53
N VAL A 139 -1.42 0.06 7.73
CA VAL A 139 -1.90 -1.22 7.16
C VAL A 139 -2.39 -2.21 8.22
N TRP A 140 -1.81 -2.21 9.42
CA TRP A 140 -2.21 -3.09 10.52
C TRP A 140 -3.66 -2.85 10.99
N GLU A 141 -4.22 -1.64 10.87
CA GLU A 141 -5.62 -1.36 11.24
C GLU A 141 -6.65 -2.05 10.32
N VAL A 142 -6.20 -2.44 9.13
CA VAL A 142 -7.00 -3.16 8.14
C VAL A 142 -6.71 -4.65 8.19
N PHE A 143 -5.44 -5.02 8.09
CA PHE A 143 -5.03 -6.41 7.94
C PHE A 143 -4.85 -7.13 9.29
N GLY A 144 -4.35 -6.45 10.33
CA GLY A 144 -4.05 -7.05 11.64
C GLY A 144 -5.26 -7.70 12.30
N LYS A 145 -6.39 -6.97 12.34
CA LYS A 145 -7.67 -7.50 12.87
C LYS A 145 -8.13 -8.78 12.17
N ARG A 146 -7.78 -8.96 10.89
CA ARG A 146 -8.15 -10.16 10.11
C ARG A 146 -7.18 -11.32 10.32
N VAL A 147 -5.91 -11.00 10.57
CA VAL A 147 -4.91 -12.01 10.97
C VAL A 147 -5.28 -12.61 12.32
N GLU A 148 -5.66 -11.79 13.30
CA GLU A 148 -6.13 -12.27 14.61
C GLU A 148 -7.36 -13.20 14.48
N GLN A 149 -8.33 -12.84 13.63
CA GLN A 149 -9.51 -13.68 13.35
C GLN A 149 -9.18 -15.02 12.69
N LYS A 150 -8.05 -15.12 11.99
CA LYS A 150 -7.62 -16.33 11.27
C LYS A 150 -7.38 -17.50 12.22
N ASP A 151 -6.91 -17.22 13.43
CA ASP A 151 -6.54 -18.24 14.42
C ASP A 151 -7.77 -18.88 15.10
N HIS A 152 -8.95 -18.28 14.92
CA HIS A 152 -10.21 -18.77 15.45
C HIS A 152 -11.15 -19.30 14.36
N LYS A 153 -10.71 -19.33 13.10
CA LYS A 153 -11.52 -19.74 11.95
C LYS A 153 -11.01 -21.02 11.28
N PRO A 154 -11.93 -21.90 10.83
CA PRO A 154 -11.58 -23.03 9.96
C PRO A 154 -10.85 -22.55 8.70
N GLN A 155 -9.98 -23.41 8.15
CA GLN A 155 -9.18 -23.07 6.97
C GLN A 155 -10.05 -22.63 5.77
N GLU A 156 -11.22 -23.26 5.60
CA GLU A 156 -12.18 -22.99 4.53
C GLU A 156 -12.73 -21.55 4.58
N GLU A 157 -12.84 -20.96 5.76
CA GLU A 157 -13.35 -19.59 5.96
C GLU A 157 -12.27 -18.51 5.83
N ARG A 158 -10.98 -18.89 5.73
CA ARG A 158 -9.88 -17.90 5.68
C ARG A 158 -9.90 -17.07 4.40
N LEU A 159 -10.33 -17.66 3.28
CA LEU A 159 -10.49 -16.91 2.02
C LEU A 159 -11.60 -15.85 2.12
N GLN A 160 -12.61 -16.09 2.95
CA GLN A 160 -13.65 -15.09 3.21
C GLN A 160 -13.07 -13.87 3.92
N LEU A 161 -12.14 -14.04 4.86
CA LEU A 161 -11.44 -12.91 5.50
C LEU A 161 -10.71 -12.04 4.47
N VAL A 162 -10.07 -12.67 3.47
CA VAL A 162 -9.39 -11.98 2.38
C VAL A 162 -10.38 -11.21 1.50
N ALA A 163 -11.53 -11.82 1.18
CA ALA A 163 -12.60 -11.16 0.43
C ALA A 163 -13.20 -9.97 1.20
N ASP A 164 -13.36 -10.09 2.51
CA ASP A 164 -13.88 -9.03 3.39
C ASP A 164 -12.93 -7.83 3.45
N VAL A 165 -11.61 -8.07 3.44
CA VAL A 165 -10.60 -7.01 3.27
C VAL A 165 -10.79 -6.29 1.94
N GLY A 166 -10.94 -7.05 0.84
CA GLY A 166 -11.21 -6.49 -0.48
C GLY A 166 -12.49 -5.65 -0.52
N ALA A 167 -13.53 -6.05 0.23
CA ALA A 167 -14.76 -5.26 0.36
C ALA A 167 -14.53 -3.96 1.15
N ARG A 168 -13.85 -4.03 2.30
CA ARG A 168 -13.53 -2.87 3.16
C ARG A 168 -12.72 -1.81 2.41
N LEU A 169 -11.70 -2.24 1.66
CA LEU A 169 -10.83 -1.34 0.91
C LEU A 169 -11.54 -0.66 -0.28
N CYS A 170 -12.71 -1.17 -0.69
CA CYS A 170 -13.43 -0.67 -1.86
C CYS A 170 -14.68 0.15 -1.52
N VAL A 171 -14.95 0.45 -0.24
CA VAL A 171 -16.20 1.14 0.17
C VAL A 171 -16.37 2.50 -0.53
N LYS A 172 -15.27 3.21 -0.81
CA LYS A 172 -15.27 4.55 -1.42
C LYS A 172 -15.22 4.56 -2.97
N ILE A 173 -15.27 3.40 -3.61
CA ILE A 173 -15.02 3.25 -5.07
C ILE A 173 -16.29 3.38 -5.93
N TYR A 174 -17.45 3.52 -5.29
CA TYR A 174 -18.74 3.65 -5.97
C TYR A 174 -18.95 5.05 -6.54
#